data_AF-A0A7C5MH10-F1
#
_entry.id   AF-A0A7C5MH10-F1
#
_cell.length_a   1.000
_cell.length_b   1.000
_cell.length_c   1.000
_cell.angle_alpha   90.00
_cell.angle_beta   90.00
_cell.angle_gamma   90.00
#
_symmetry.space_group_name_H-M   'P 1'
#
loop_
_entity.id
_entity.type
_entity.pdbx_description
1 polymer ?
#
loop_
_entity_poly.entity_id
_entity_poly.type
_entity_poly.pdbx_seq_one_letter_code
_entity_poly.pdbx_strand_id
1 'polypeptide(L)'
;MTRTNLLKLLPLTLACACGGGSTAHGPSVPDARETGEATQVIVDPGGSEEQEDTARIDAGPDVETVEGGFGWPCESNADCVSGYCVEGVEGPVCTMSCQEECPQDWVCRATMIGADVVSLCIPLGVDLCKPCKLDTQCGDGLCIEIGGGRYCGRNCEGHACPTGYECRTVQVADSVSQQCVPQSGACDCTIKSDGATRPCVRKNEVGACLGFETCDAHSGWKCDAPEARAEDCNGVDDDCDGVADDDPAPPAASCEIHGDGVSAVCHGQWVCAGKEGWQCVGQKPAPEQCNYLDDDCNGKTDEPFVDQQGRYVDLHNCGACGLDCEGRIPFATKVVCDATAASPACKATECQTGYQVSAGGVCLPVISNLCAPCASDKDCGGGTDRCLDLQEGRFCGRDCSPTSPNGQECPSGYTCKDLGPGVRQCAPTSGSCTCTPASAGMKRVCARTNAAGTCYGAEECDPAAGWVGCTAATPEQERCNGKDDNC
;
A
#
# COMPACT_ATOMS: atom_id res chain seq x y z
N MET A 1 -2.24 -13.88 -49.93
CA MET A 1 -2.56 -15.30 -49.67
C MET A 1 -2.49 -15.56 -48.17
N THR A 2 -3.49 -15.11 -47.41
CA THR A 2 -4.56 -15.99 -46.86
C THR A 2 -4.08 -17.19 -46.03
N ARG A 3 -3.95 -16.98 -44.71
CA ARG A 3 -4.32 -17.98 -43.70
C ARG A 3 -5.13 -17.32 -42.59
N THR A 4 -6.44 -17.31 -42.79
CA THR A 4 -7.43 -16.97 -41.78
C THR A 4 -7.46 -18.06 -40.72
N ASN A 5 -7.34 -17.73 -39.44
CA ASN A 5 -7.62 -18.68 -38.36
C ASN A 5 -8.83 -18.20 -37.56
N LEU A 6 -9.92 -18.95 -37.67
CA LEU A 6 -11.25 -18.58 -37.21
C LEU A 6 -11.54 -19.32 -35.90
N LEU A 7 -11.33 -18.68 -34.75
CA LEU A 7 -11.68 -19.28 -33.46
C LEU A 7 -13.15 -19.01 -33.12
N LYS A 8 -13.89 -20.08 -32.81
CA LYS A 8 -15.35 -20.06 -32.64
C LYS A 8 -15.74 -19.68 -31.21
N LEU A 9 -16.56 -18.66 -31.08
CA LEU A 9 -17.43 -18.43 -29.92
C LEU A 9 -18.67 -19.34 -30.04
N LEU A 10 -19.03 -20.05 -28.97
CA LEU A 10 -20.40 -20.49 -28.67
C LEU A 10 -20.50 -20.73 -27.13
N PRO A 11 -21.71 -20.66 -26.53
CA PRO A 11 -21.85 -20.05 -25.20
C PRO A 11 -22.01 -21.05 -24.05
N LEU A 12 -21.73 -20.59 -22.84
CA LEU A 12 -22.15 -21.25 -21.61
C LEU A 12 -23.31 -20.47 -20.97
N THR A 13 -24.52 -21.01 -21.07
CA THR A 13 -25.70 -20.51 -20.36
C THR A 13 -25.80 -21.16 -18.99
N LEU A 14 -25.83 -20.36 -17.92
CA LEU A 14 -26.29 -20.82 -16.61
C LEU A 14 -27.23 -19.76 -16.02
N ALA A 15 -28.54 -20.01 -16.16
CA ALA A 15 -29.57 -19.28 -15.45
C ALA A 15 -30.00 -20.08 -14.22
N CYS A 16 -30.00 -19.45 -13.06
CA CYS A 16 -30.75 -19.91 -11.88
C CYS A 16 -31.43 -18.69 -11.26
N ALA A 17 -32.63 -18.86 -10.73
CA ALA A 17 -33.60 -17.77 -10.61
C ALA A 17 -34.13 -17.55 -9.18
N CYS A 18 -34.51 -16.29 -8.93
CA CYS A 18 -35.62 -15.79 -8.09
C CYS A 18 -35.76 -16.16 -6.59
N GLY A 19 -35.98 -15.09 -5.80
CA GLY A 19 -36.48 -15.04 -4.42
C GLY A 19 -35.77 -13.90 -3.68
N GLY A 20 -36.35 -12.70 -3.44
CA GLY A 20 -37.61 -12.42 -2.73
C GLY A 20 -37.31 -12.37 -1.22
N GLY A 21 -37.57 -11.33 -0.43
CA GLY A 21 -38.28 -10.06 -0.65
C GLY A 21 -39.09 -9.70 0.62
N SER A 22 -38.66 -8.71 1.41
CA SER A 22 -39.38 -8.02 2.53
C SER A 22 -38.44 -6.93 3.08
N THR A 23 -38.67 -5.62 2.98
CA THR A 23 -39.63 -4.72 3.66
C THR A 23 -39.43 -4.51 5.17
N ALA A 24 -39.08 -3.26 5.52
CA ALA A 24 -39.23 -2.55 6.80
C ALA A 24 -38.57 -3.11 8.08
N HIS A 25 -37.76 -2.28 8.75
CA HIS A 25 -38.15 -1.53 9.96
C HIS A 25 -37.02 -0.55 10.34
N GLY A 26 -37.34 0.71 10.65
CA GLY A 26 -36.40 1.67 11.22
C GLY A 26 -36.68 1.93 12.70
N PRO A 27 -35.68 2.32 13.50
CA PRO A 27 -35.85 2.99 14.80
C PRO A 27 -35.59 4.50 14.64
N SER A 28 -36.58 5.37 14.81
CA SER A 28 -37.12 5.86 16.11
C SER A 28 -36.19 6.84 16.83
N VAL A 29 -36.50 8.13 16.68
CA VAL A 29 -35.93 9.27 17.42
C VAL A 29 -36.36 9.22 18.89
N PRO A 30 -35.49 9.54 19.86
CA PRO A 30 -35.91 9.87 21.22
C PRO A 30 -36.24 11.36 21.37
N ASP A 31 -37.45 11.66 21.83
CA ASP A 31 -37.90 12.97 22.27
C ASP A 31 -37.44 13.24 23.71
N ALA A 32 -37.04 14.48 24.02
CA ALA A 32 -36.66 14.91 25.37
C ALA A 32 -37.09 16.38 25.60
N ARG A 33 -37.98 16.57 26.58
CA ARG A 33 -38.63 17.84 26.93
C ARG A 33 -37.80 18.75 27.84
N GLU A 34 -38.06 20.05 27.68
CA GLU A 34 -38.12 21.13 28.69
C GLU A 34 -36.96 21.33 29.68
N THR A 35 -36.34 22.51 29.61
CA THR A 35 -36.40 23.59 30.64
C THR A 35 -35.78 24.87 30.01
N GLY A 36 -36.25 26.08 30.32
CA GLY A 36 -35.69 26.96 31.37
C GLY A 36 -34.31 27.53 30.96
N GLU A 37 -33.99 28.82 30.99
CA GLU A 37 -34.66 30.01 31.54
C GLU A 37 -33.99 31.26 30.93
N ALA A 38 -34.73 32.35 30.69
CA ALA A 38 -34.14 33.57 30.11
C ALA A 38 -33.61 34.51 31.20
N THR A 39 -32.29 34.48 31.45
CA THR A 39 -31.65 35.34 32.45
C THR A 39 -31.64 36.80 32.01
N GLN A 40 -32.43 37.63 32.69
CA GLN A 40 -32.32 39.08 32.64
C GLN A 40 -31.05 39.57 33.36
N VAL A 41 -30.43 40.64 32.85
CA VAL A 41 -29.59 41.53 33.66
C VAL A 41 -30.01 42.97 33.35
N ILE A 42 -30.56 43.65 34.36
CA ILE A 42 -30.85 45.10 34.36
C ILE A 42 -30.23 45.68 35.64
N VAL A 43 -29.24 46.57 35.49
CA VAL A 43 -29.09 47.88 36.16
C VAL A 43 -27.87 48.59 35.52
N ASP A 44 -27.94 49.75 34.85
CA ASP A 44 -28.33 51.13 35.25
C ASP A 44 -27.39 51.80 36.29
N PRO A 45 -27.24 53.15 36.35
CA PRO A 45 -27.34 54.21 35.34
C PRO A 45 -26.12 55.20 35.36
N GLY A 46 -26.11 56.25 34.51
CA GLY A 46 -25.23 57.42 34.70
C GLY A 46 -25.36 58.53 33.65
N GLY A 47 -26.03 59.64 33.98
CA GLY A 47 -25.87 60.93 33.28
C GLY A 47 -24.57 61.63 33.69
N SER A 48 -24.18 62.78 33.13
CA SER A 48 -24.92 63.78 32.33
C SER A 48 -23.91 64.57 31.42
N GLU A 49 -24.12 65.73 30.78
CA GLU A 49 -25.09 66.84 30.96
C GLU A 49 -25.27 67.69 29.67
N GLU A 50 -25.38 69.02 29.80
CA GLU A 50 -25.72 70.08 28.83
C GLU A 50 -24.55 70.45 27.85
N GLN A 51 -24.74 71.04 26.67
CA GLN A 51 -25.17 72.44 26.47
C GLN A 51 -25.42 72.81 24.97
N GLU A 52 -26.47 73.61 24.74
CA GLU A 52 -26.70 74.72 23.78
C GLU A 52 -25.65 75.05 22.69
N ASP A 53 -25.94 75.65 21.53
CA ASP A 53 -27.16 76.11 20.81
C ASP A 53 -26.71 76.47 19.37
N THR A 54 -27.60 76.51 18.36
CA THR A 54 -27.68 77.57 17.31
C THR A 54 -28.69 77.24 16.18
N ALA A 55 -29.81 77.97 16.22
CA ALA A 55 -30.46 78.67 15.11
C ALA A 55 -30.54 78.07 13.68
N ARG A 56 -31.80 77.88 13.23
CA ARG A 56 -32.27 77.94 11.83
C ARG A 56 -31.66 79.09 11.02
N ILE A 57 -31.46 78.86 9.71
CA ILE A 57 -31.90 79.79 8.64
C ILE A 57 -32.46 78.98 7.44
N ASP A 58 -33.60 79.44 6.93
CA ASP A 58 -34.32 79.25 5.65
C ASP A 58 -33.88 78.13 4.68
N ALA A 59 -34.77 77.24 4.21
CA ALA A 59 -36.08 77.46 3.57
C ALA A 59 -35.99 78.19 2.22
N GLY A 60 -35.54 77.45 1.19
CA GLY A 60 -35.79 77.72 -0.24
C GLY A 60 -36.73 76.64 -0.79
N PRO A 61 -37.59 76.94 -1.76
CA PRO A 61 -38.98 76.53 -1.74
C PRO A 61 -39.18 75.01 -1.73
N ASP A 62 -39.67 74.50 -0.61
CA ASP A 62 -40.27 73.17 -0.54
C ASP A 62 -41.51 73.17 -1.44
N VAL A 63 -41.41 72.52 -2.60
CA VAL A 63 -42.60 71.98 -3.27
C VAL A 63 -43.14 70.92 -2.33
N GLU A 64 -44.34 71.11 -1.79
CA GLU A 64 -44.97 70.14 -0.89
C GLU A 64 -44.97 68.76 -1.56
N THR A 65 -44.19 67.83 -1.02
CA THR A 65 -44.12 66.44 -1.48
C THR A 65 -45.32 65.66 -0.96
N VAL A 66 -46.51 66.05 -1.43
CA VAL A 66 -47.80 65.40 -1.14
C VAL A 66 -47.67 63.88 -1.34
N GLU A 67 -48.09 63.08 -0.36
CA GLU A 67 -48.12 61.62 -0.48
C GLU A 67 -48.96 61.21 -1.71
N GLY A 68 -48.40 60.38 -2.59
CA GLY A 68 -49.03 60.04 -3.87
C GLY A 68 -48.97 61.14 -4.94
N GLY A 69 -48.20 62.21 -4.73
CA GLY A 69 -47.94 63.27 -5.69
C GLY A 69 -47.07 62.84 -6.88
N PHE A 70 -46.77 63.75 -7.81
CA PHE A 70 -45.92 63.42 -8.96
C PHE A 70 -44.51 62.98 -8.51
N GLY A 71 -44.06 61.81 -8.98
CA GLY A 71 -42.78 61.20 -8.63
C GLY A 71 -42.78 60.36 -7.34
N TRP A 72 -43.90 60.28 -6.59
CA TRP A 72 -43.98 59.42 -5.40
C TRP A 72 -43.95 57.93 -5.76
N PRO A 73 -43.31 57.04 -4.97
CA PRO A 73 -43.40 55.60 -5.15
C PRO A 73 -44.84 55.09 -5.00
N CYS A 74 -45.20 54.06 -5.78
CA CYS A 74 -46.53 53.44 -5.74
C CYS A 74 -46.47 51.92 -5.98
N GLU A 75 -47.48 51.18 -5.51
CA GLU A 75 -47.69 49.77 -5.89
C GLU A 75 -48.90 49.62 -6.84
N SER A 76 -49.81 50.59 -6.82
CA SER A 76 -51.06 50.60 -7.56
C SER A 76 -51.46 52.01 -8.00
N ASN A 77 -52.36 52.08 -8.99
CA ASN A 77 -52.95 53.36 -9.43
C ASN A 77 -53.71 54.12 -8.32
N ALA A 78 -54.13 53.44 -7.24
CA ALA A 78 -54.88 54.05 -6.15
C ALA A 78 -53.98 54.84 -5.19
N ASP A 79 -52.67 54.58 -5.19
CA ASP A 79 -51.69 55.24 -4.32
C ASP A 79 -51.31 56.64 -4.86
N CYS A 80 -51.74 56.97 -6.08
CA CYS A 80 -51.41 58.20 -6.78
C CYS A 80 -52.61 59.15 -6.83
N VAL A 81 -52.38 60.42 -6.45
CA VAL A 81 -53.39 61.50 -6.53
C VAL A 81 -53.90 61.71 -7.96
N SER A 82 -53.08 61.39 -8.96
CA SER A 82 -53.42 61.41 -10.37
C SER A 82 -54.25 60.22 -10.87
N GLY A 83 -54.32 59.13 -10.09
CA GLY A 83 -54.88 57.85 -10.51
C GLY A 83 -53.97 57.00 -11.41
N TYR A 84 -52.69 57.37 -11.59
CA TYR A 84 -51.76 56.68 -12.50
C TYR A 84 -50.41 56.38 -11.83
N CYS A 85 -50.16 55.09 -11.61
CA CYS A 85 -48.85 54.53 -11.25
C CYS A 85 -48.21 53.95 -12.52
N VAL A 86 -47.00 54.39 -12.87
CA VAL A 86 -46.26 53.93 -14.05
C VAL A 86 -44.89 53.39 -13.65
N GLU A 87 -44.33 52.47 -14.45
CA GLU A 87 -42.96 52.03 -14.25
C GLU A 87 -42.01 53.25 -14.31
N GLY A 88 -41.09 53.35 -13.36
CA GLY A 88 -39.97 54.28 -13.33
C GLY A 88 -38.63 53.54 -13.34
N VAL A 89 -37.54 54.29 -13.54
CA VAL A 89 -36.17 53.72 -13.59
C VAL A 89 -35.81 53.03 -12.26
N GLU A 90 -36.20 53.62 -11.12
CA GLU A 90 -35.88 53.11 -9.78
C GLU A 90 -36.99 52.22 -9.17
N GLY A 91 -38.24 52.40 -9.59
CA GLY A 91 -39.41 51.61 -9.20
C GLY A 91 -40.68 52.23 -9.81
N PRO A 92 -41.88 51.67 -9.57
CA PRO A 92 -43.11 52.30 -10.03
C PRO A 92 -43.32 53.63 -9.29
N VAL A 93 -43.71 54.66 -10.05
CA VAL A 93 -43.88 56.04 -9.57
C VAL A 93 -45.17 56.67 -10.09
N CYS A 94 -45.75 57.53 -9.28
CA CYS A 94 -46.94 58.30 -9.63
C CYS A 94 -46.63 59.34 -10.70
N THR A 95 -47.45 59.37 -11.75
CA THR A 95 -47.30 60.31 -12.87
C THR A 95 -48.45 61.32 -12.93
N MET A 96 -48.50 62.17 -13.96
CA MET A 96 -49.62 63.02 -14.31
C MET A 96 -49.92 62.94 -15.81
N SER A 97 -51.14 63.32 -16.21
CA SER A 97 -51.51 63.48 -17.60
C SER A 97 -50.86 64.71 -18.23
N CYS A 98 -50.37 64.59 -19.46
CA CYS A 98 -49.73 65.65 -20.22
C CYS A 98 -50.46 65.93 -21.53
N GLN A 99 -50.27 67.13 -22.09
CA GLN A 99 -50.72 67.44 -23.45
C GLN A 99 -49.53 67.45 -24.41
N GLU A 100 -48.49 68.23 -24.12
CA GLU A 100 -47.21 68.22 -24.87
C GLU A 100 -45.98 68.36 -23.95
N GLU A 101 -46.06 69.12 -22.85
CA GLU A 101 -44.93 69.32 -21.93
C GLU A 101 -45.01 68.42 -20.68
N CYS A 102 -43.84 67.94 -20.23
CA CYS A 102 -43.62 67.21 -18.97
C CYS A 102 -42.41 67.81 -18.22
N PRO A 103 -42.26 67.56 -16.90
CA PRO A 103 -41.09 67.97 -16.14
C PRO A 103 -39.78 67.39 -16.69
N GLN A 104 -38.67 68.00 -16.27
CA GLN A 104 -37.32 67.54 -16.66
C GLN A 104 -37.16 66.03 -16.38
N ASP A 105 -36.56 65.32 -17.33
CA ASP A 105 -36.34 63.88 -17.33
C ASP A 105 -37.61 63.01 -17.44
N TRP A 106 -38.74 63.59 -17.87
CA TRP A 106 -39.97 62.88 -18.27
C TRP A 106 -40.42 63.28 -19.68
N VAL A 107 -41.03 62.34 -20.41
CA VAL A 107 -41.54 62.55 -21.78
C VAL A 107 -43.03 62.25 -21.85
N CYS A 108 -43.78 63.10 -22.56
CA CYS A 108 -45.21 62.88 -22.78
C CYS A 108 -45.40 61.73 -23.79
N ARG A 109 -45.98 60.60 -23.34
CA ARG A 109 -46.28 59.44 -24.20
C ARG A 109 -47.75 59.07 -24.10
N ALA A 110 -48.35 58.73 -25.24
CA ALA A 110 -49.70 58.19 -25.30
C ALA A 110 -49.69 56.71 -24.88
N THR A 111 -50.36 56.39 -23.76
CA THR A 111 -50.47 55.04 -23.20
C THR A 111 -51.90 54.53 -23.35
N MET A 112 -52.03 53.28 -23.79
CA MET A 112 -53.31 52.57 -23.84
C MET A 112 -53.64 52.02 -22.44
N ILE A 113 -54.71 52.51 -21.80
CA ILE A 113 -55.20 51.99 -20.52
C ILE A 113 -56.63 51.50 -20.71
N GLY A 114 -56.80 50.18 -20.75
CA GLY A 114 -58.08 49.57 -21.11
C GLY A 114 -58.45 49.82 -22.57
N ALA A 115 -59.49 50.62 -22.80
CA ALA A 115 -59.93 51.04 -24.15
C ALA A 115 -59.56 52.50 -24.48
N ASP A 116 -59.03 53.24 -23.51
CA ASP A 116 -58.78 54.68 -23.63
C ASP A 116 -57.30 54.98 -23.90
N VAL A 117 -57.04 56.04 -24.67
CA VAL A 117 -55.70 56.58 -24.90
C VAL A 117 -55.50 57.75 -23.94
N VAL A 118 -54.56 57.61 -23.01
CA VAL A 118 -54.20 58.67 -22.05
C VAL A 118 -52.75 59.08 -22.29
N SER A 119 -52.52 60.36 -22.56
CA SER A 119 -51.17 60.93 -22.60
C SER A 119 -50.67 61.13 -21.17
N LEU A 120 -49.65 60.38 -20.78
CA LEU A 120 -49.02 60.43 -19.46
C LEU A 120 -47.56 60.86 -19.59
N CYS A 121 -47.05 61.56 -18.58
CA CYS A 121 -45.61 61.71 -18.45
C CYS A 121 -45.01 60.33 -18.11
N ILE A 122 -44.01 59.89 -18.86
CA ILE A 122 -43.28 58.64 -18.58
C ILE A 122 -41.81 59.02 -18.31
N PRO A 123 -41.16 58.52 -17.25
CA PRO A 123 -39.75 58.85 -16.99
C PRO A 123 -38.86 58.47 -18.17
N LEU A 124 -37.85 59.29 -18.47
CA LEU A 124 -36.87 58.97 -19.51
C LEU A 124 -36.01 57.77 -19.07
N GLY A 125 -36.05 56.69 -19.84
CA GLY A 125 -35.28 55.48 -19.56
C GLY A 125 -36.03 54.39 -18.79
N VAL A 126 -37.36 54.42 -18.71
CA VAL A 126 -38.15 53.26 -18.23
C VAL A 126 -37.94 52.00 -19.06
N ASP A 127 -37.51 52.16 -20.31
CA ASP A 127 -37.20 51.06 -21.22
C ASP A 127 -35.74 50.64 -21.13
N LEU A 128 -34.88 51.41 -20.44
CA LEU A 128 -33.46 51.15 -20.31
C LEU A 128 -33.23 49.79 -19.64
N CYS A 129 -32.38 48.96 -20.25
CA CYS A 129 -32.14 47.58 -19.85
C CYS A 129 -33.34 46.61 -19.91
N LYS A 130 -34.48 46.99 -20.54
CA LYS A 130 -35.52 46.00 -20.91
C LYS A 130 -35.04 45.12 -22.09
N PRO A 131 -35.35 43.82 -22.10
CA PRO A 131 -34.96 42.91 -23.18
C PRO A 131 -35.73 43.23 -24.48
N CYS A 132 -35.04 43.21 -25.61
CA CYS A 132 -35.58 43.64 -26.89
C CYS A 132 -35.16 42.75 -28.07
N LYS A 133 -35.87 42.87 -29.19
CA LYS A 133 -35.53 42.24 -30.48
C LYS A 133 -35.43 43.25 -31.62
N LEU A 134 -36.18 44.35 -31.53
CA LEU A 134 -36.24 45.44 -32.51
C LEU A 134 -36.11 46.79 -31.78
N ASP A 135 -35.50 47.77 -32.43
CA ASP A 135 -35.29 49.12 -31.87
C ASP A 135 -36.60 49.82 -31.49
N THR A 136 -37.69 49.53 -32.22
CA THR A 136 -39.03 50.07 -31.95
C THR A 136 -39.63 49.65 -30.59
N GLN A 137 -39.00 48.71 -29.89
CA GLN A 137 -39.38 48.29 -28.54
C GLN A 137 -38.73 49.14 -27.44
N CYS A 138 -37.78 50.01 -27.79
CA CYS A 138 -36.95 50.77 -26.86
C CYS A 138 -37.34 52.25 -26.73
N GLY A 139 -38.50 52.65 -27.28
CA GLY A 139 -38.99 54.01 -27.26
C GLY A 139 -38.08 54.97 -28.04
N ASP A 140 -37.27 55.74 -27.29
CA ASP A 140 -36.28 56.71 -27.77
C ASP A 140 -34.85 56.13 -27.85
N GLY A 141 -34.64 54.89 -27.43
CA GLY A 141 -33.37 54.16 -27.52
C GLY A 141 -33.28 53.18 -28.68
N LEU A 142 -32.13 52.51 -28.78
CA LEU A 142 -31.87 51.41 -29.72
C LEU A 142 -31.73 50.08 -28.98
N CYS A 143 -32.01 48.98 -29.68
CA CYS A 143 -31.90 47.62 -29.15
C CYS A 143 -30.48 47.08 -29.38
N ILE A 144 -29.64 47.12 -28.35
CA ILE A 144 -28.19 46.94 -28.42
C ILE A 144 -27.70 45.73 -27.62
N GLU A 145 -26.52 45.20 -27.98
CA GLU A 145 -25.90 44.08 -27.27
C GLU A 145 -25.21 44.56 -25.98
N ILE A 146 -25.63 44.02 -24.84
CA ILE A 146 -25.10 44.32 -23.49
C ILE A 146 -25.02 42.99 -22.72
N GLY A 147 -23.87 42.67 -22.12
CA GLY A 147 -23.71 41.44 -21.30
C GLY A 147 -24.02 40.11 -22.00
N GLY A 148 -23.92 40.04 -23.33
CA GLY A 148 -24.26 38.83 -24.11
C GLY A 148 -25.75 38.66 -24.45
N GLY A 149 -26.59 39.66 -24.20
CA GLY A 149 -27.99 39.70 -24.63
C GLY A 149 -28.39 41.06 -25.22
N ARG A 150 -29.59 41.11 -25.81
CA ARG A 150 -30.14 42.33 -26.42
C ARG A 150 -31.04 43.11 -25.47
N TYR A 151 -30.63 44.34 -25.19
CA TYR A 151 -31.31 45.22 -24.26
C TYR A 151 -31.45 46.63 -24.83
N CYS A 152 -32.49 47.33 -24.42
CA CYS A 152 -32.73 48.70 -24.83
C CYS A 152 -31.73 49.66 -24.16
N GLY A 153 -31.05 50.45 -24.97
CA GLY A 153 -30.36 51.67 -24.54
C GLY A 153 -31.33 52.85 -24.43
N ARG A 154 -30.79 54.06 -24.27
CA ARG A 154 -31.53 55.34 -24.38
C ARG A 154 -30.62 56.37 -25.05
N ASN A 155 -31.11 57.16 -26.00
CA ASN A 155 -30.27 58.20 -26.62
C ASN A 155 -29.76 59.20 -25.56
N CYS A 156 -28.45 59.50 -25.57
CA CYS A 156 -27.80 60.43 -24.65
C CYS A 156 -27.10 61.63 -25.32
N GLU A 157 -27.35 61.87 -26.60
CA GLU A 157 -26.80 63.01 -27.36
C GLU A 157 -27.35 64.37 -26.90
N GLY A 158 -28.50 64.38 -26.20
CA GLY A 158 -29.13 65.59 -25.64
C GLY A 158 -29.37 65.60 -24.13
N HIS A 159 -29.21 64.45 -23.44
CA HIS A 159 -29.55 64.30 -22.01
C HIS A 159 -28.56 63.40 -21.28
N ALA A 160 -28.21 63.75 -20.03
CA ALA A 160 -27.33 62.95 -19.20
C ALA A 160 -27.94 61.58 -18.85
N CYS A 161 -27.11 60.53 -18.79
CA CYS A 161 -27.57 59.21 -18.37
C CYS A 161 -27.87 59.15 -16.86
N PRO A 162 -28.81 58.30 -16.41
CA PRO A 162 -29.11 58.13 -14.99
C PRO A 162 -27.92 57.56 -14.21
N THR A 163 -27.96 57.68 -12.87
CA THR A 163 -26.95 57.08 -11.98
C THR A 163 -26.76 55.59 -12.26
N GLY A 164 -25.51 55.15 -12.36
CA GLY A 164 -25.16 53.77 -12.73
C GLY A 164 -25.12 53.50 -14.24
N TYR A 165 -25.41 54.49 -15.08
CA TYR A 165 -25.32 54.39 -16.54
C TYR A 165 -24.31 55.41 -17.10
N GLU A 166 -23.56 54.99 -18.12
CA GLU A 166 -22.67 55.86 -18.89
C GLU A 166 -23.18 56.06 -20.32
N CYS A 167 -22.88 57.22 -20.91
CA CYS A 167 -23.20 57.52 -22.29
C CYS A 167 -22.10 56.94 -23.18
N ARG A 168 -22.37 55.82 -23.86
CA ARG A 168 -21.39 55.09 -24.67
C ARG A 168 -21.72 55.17 -26.15
N THR A 169 -20.70 55.36 -26.97
CA THR A 169 -20.81 55.26 -28.43
C THR A 169 -21.05 53.81 -28.82
N VAL A 170 -22.18 53.53 -29.45
CA VAL A 170 -22.54 52.19 -29.95
C VAL A 170 -22.74 52.24 -31.46
N GLN A 171 -22.29 51.19 -32.14
CA GLN A 171 -22.47 51.02 -33.57
C GLN A 171 -23.67 50.09 -33.82
N VAL A 172 -24.66 50.58 -34.57
CA VAL A 172 -25.87 49.82 -34.91
C VAL A 172 -25.98 49.79 -36.44
N ALA A 173 -25.67 48.63 -37.02
CA ALA A 173 -25.47 48.46 -38.46
C ALA A 173 -24.46 49.48 -39.02
N ASP A 174 -24.89 50.33 -39.96
CA ASP A 174 -24.08 51.35 -40.64
C ASP A 174 -24.12 52.73 -39.95
N SER A 175 -24.77 52.85 -38.77
CA SER A 175 -24.86 54.11 -38.02
C SER A 175 -24.18 54.03 -36.65
N VAL A 176 -23.76 55.20 -36.16
CA VAL A 176 -23.19 55.41 -34.83
C VAL A 176 -24.14 56.29 -34.04
N SER A 177 -24.44 55.89 -32.80
CA SER A 177 -25.29 56.66 -31.88
C SER A 177 -24.72 56.61 -30.47
N GLN A 178 -24.94 57.67 -29.67
CA GLN A 178 -24.66 57.60 -28.24
C GLN A 178 -25.86 57.03 -27.49
N GLN A 179 -25.65 55.94 -26.74
CA GLN A 179 -26.68 55.30 -25.93
C GLN A 179 -26.23 55.16 -24.48
N CYS A 180 -27.14 55.41 -23.54
CA CYS A 180 -26.95 55.02 -22.14
C CYS A 180 -26.84 53.50 -22.04
N VAL A 181 -25.78 53.04 -21.38
CA VAL A 181 -25.51 51.63 -21.05
C VAL A 181 -25.13 51.53 -19.57
N PRO A 182 -25.42 50.42 -18.87
CA PRO A 182 -25.05 50.29 -17.47
C PRO A 182 -23.52 50.24 -17.35
N GLN A 183 -22.96 50.92 -16.35
CA GLN A 183 -21.51 51.00 -16.11
C GLN A 183 -20.90 49.61 -15.88
N SER A 184 -21.64 48.74 -15.20
CA SER A 184 -21.38 47.31 -15.03
C SER A 184 -21.23 46.50 -16.34
N GLY A 185 -21.65 47.05 -17.48
CA GLY A 185 -21.69 46.34 -18.77
C GLY A 185 -22.76 45.25 -18.88
N ALA A 186 -23.61 45.06 -17.88
CA ALA A 186 -24.65 44.02 -17.85
C ALA A 186 -25.97 44.55 -17.26
N CYS A 187 -27.09 44.30 -17.96
CA CYS A 187 -28.40 44.85 -17.58
C CYS A 187 -29.08 44.15 -16.39
N ASP A 188 -28.59 42.97 -16.01
CA ASP A 188 -28.99 42.20 -14.83
C ASP A 188 -28.06 42.45 -13.62
N CYS A 189 -27.03 43.28 -13.79
CA CYS A 189 -26.16 43.76 -12.72
C CYS A 189 -26.18 45.30 -12.69
N THR A 190 -26.98 45.88 -11.80
CA THR A 190 -27.10 47.34 -11.62
C THR A 190 -26.94 47.69 -10.14
N ILE A 191 -26.97 48.99 -9.79
CA ILE A 191 -26.93 49.45 -8.39
C ILE A 191 -27.99 48.75 -7.50
N LYS A 192 -29.15 48.36 -8.06
CA LYS A 192 -30.20 47.65 -7.31
C LYS A 192 -29.87 46.20 -6.96
N SER A 193 -28.92 45.61 -7.68
CA SER A 193 -28.49 44.21 -7.54
C SER A 193 -27.02 44.11 -7.16
N ASP A 194 -26.42 45.19 -6.64
CA ASP A 194 -25.06 45.20 -6.13
C ASP A 194 -24.90 44.17 -5.01
N GLY A 195 -23.84 43.37 -5.06
CA GLY A 195 -23.63 42.23 -4.16
C GLY A 195 -24.54 41.01 -4.40
N ALA A 196 -25.43 41.02 -5.41
CA ALA A 196 -26.18 39.82 -5.79
C ALA A 196 -25.23 38.73 -6.30
N THR A 197 -25.53 37.46 -5.98
CA THR A 197 -24.70 36.31 -6.36
C THR A 197 -25.47 35.31 -7.21
N ARG A 198 -24.79 34.68 -8.17
CA ARG A 198 -25.33 33.57 -8.97
C ARG A 198 -24.25 32.58 -9.39
N PRO A 199 -24.58 31.33 -9.77
CA PRO A 199 -23.60 30.38 -10.29
C PRO A 199 -22.98 30.87 -11.61
N CYS A 200 -21.68 30.71 -11.76
CA CYS A 200 -20.94 30.94 -13.00
C CYS A 200 -20.13 29.69 -13.41
N VAL A 201 -19.69 29.67 -14.67
CA VAL A 201 -18.82 28.62 -15.21
C VAL A 201 -17.65 29.28 -15.93
N ARG A 202 -16.42 28.95 -15.53
CA ARG A 202 -15.21 29.36 -16.28
C ARG A 202 -14.71 28.14 -17.06
N LYS A 203 -14.66 28.24 -18.39
CA LYS A 203 -14.30 27.15 -19.29
C LYS A 203 -13.09 27.50 -20.15
N ASN A 204 -12.17 26.54 -20.31
CA ASN A 204 -11.06 26.61 -21.24
C ASN A 204 -10.94 25.30 -22.07
N GLU A 205 -9.74 24.97 -22.55
CA GLU A 205 -9.47 23.74 -23.32
C GLU A 205 -9.33 22.49 -22.45
N VAL A 206 -9.02 22.64 -21.16
CA VAL A 206 -8.87 21.54 -20.21
C VAL A 206 -10.24 21.12 -19.68
N GLY A 207 -10.97 22.06 -19.05
CA GLY A 207 -12.24 21.76 -18.41
C GLY A 207 -13.11 22.98 -18.12
N ALA A 208 -14.08 22.83 -17.23
CA ALA A 208 -15.16 23.80 -17.00
C ALA A 208 -15.53 23.92 -15.51
N CYS A 209 -14.74 24.71 -14.77
CA CYS A 209 -14.93 24.91 -13.35
C CYS A 209 -16.17 25.73 -13.01
N LEU A 210 -16.86 25.30 -11.95
CA LEU A 210 -17.99 25.99 -11.36
C LEU A 210 -17.53 26.98 -10.29
N GLY A 211 -18.31 28.04 -10.09
CA GLY A 211 -18.13 28.99 -8.99
C GLY A 211 -19.35 29.90 -8.88
N PHE A 212 -19.17 31.01 -8.18
CA PHE A 212 -20.16 32.06 -8.06
C PHE A 212 -19.63 33.37 -8.65
N GLU A 213 -20.49 34.09 -9.36
CA GLU A 213 -20.24 35.47 -9.72
C GLU A 213 -21.05 36.41 -8.85
N THR A 214 -20.37 37.44 -8.36
CA THR A 214 -20.99 38.55 -7.61
C THR A 214 -21.11 39.75 -8.54
N CYS A 215 -22.27 40.39 -8.53
CA CYS A 215 -22.48 41.65 -9.23
C CYS A 215 -21.80 42.79 -8.46
N ASP A 216 -20.93 43.53 -9.15
CA ASP A 216 -20.41 44.84 -8.74
C ASP A 216 -21.03 45.91 -9.66
N ALA A 217 -21.70 46.89 -9.08
CA ALA A 217 -22.49 47.89 -9.82
C ALA A 217 -21.69 48.73 -10.84
N HIS A 218 -20.36 48.74 -10.75
CA HIS A 218 -19.47 49.51 -11.63
C HIS A 218 -18.63 48.66 -12.59
N SER A 219 -18.42 47.37 -12.29
CA SER A 219 -17.54 46.48 -13.07
C SER A 219 -18.19 45.18 -13.54
N GLY A 220 -19.44 44.92 -13.15
CA GLY A 220 -20.25 43.82 -13.66
C GLY A 220 -20.15 42.54 -12.85
N TRP A 221 -20.49 41.43 -13.50
CA TRP A 221 -20.39 40.11 -12.90
C TRP A 221 -18.94 39.64 -12.84
N LYS A 222 -18.44 39.37 -11.64
CA LYS A 222 -17.10 38.84 -11.40
C LYS A 222 -17.18 37.41 -10.89
N CYS A 223 -16.88 36.46 -11.77
CA CYS A 223 -16.85 35.03 -11.48
C CYS A 223 -15.59 34.61 -10.69
N ASP A 224 -15.79 33.94 -9.55
CA ASP A 224 -14.72 33.43 -8.69
C ASP A 224 -14.23 32.02 -9.07
N ALA A 225 -14.94 31.32 -9.95
CA ALA A 225 -14.60 29.96 -10.40
C ALA A 225 -13.13 29.89 -10.85
N PRO A 226 -12.35 28.85 -10.46
CA PRO A 226 -10.96 28.71 -10.85
C PRO A 226 -10.80 28.51 -12.37
N GLU A 227 -9.57 28.62 -12.86
CA GLU A 227 -9.21 28.19 -14.22
C GLU A 227 -8.79 26.72 -14.19
N ALA A 228 -9.53 25.88 -14.92
CA ALA A 228 -9.22 24.47 -15.08
C ALA A 228 -7.76 24.30 -15.58
N ARG A 229 -7.00 23.43 -14.94
CA ARG A 229 -5.58 23.18 -15.20
C ARG A 229 -5.29 21.69 -15.02
N ALA A 230 -4.16 21.21 -15.51
CA ALA A 230 -3.81 19.80 -15.31
C ALA A 230 -3.68 19.47 -13.82
N GLU A 231 -4.11 18.25 -13.45
CA GLU A 231 -4.14 17.76 -12.08
C GLU A 231 -2.78 17.87 -11.37
N ASP A 232 -2.75 18.60 -10.25
CA ASP A 232 -1.69 18.53 -9.24
C ASP A 232 -2.14 17.53 -8.17
N CYS A 233 -1.27 16.63 -7.70
CA CYS A 233 -1.60 15.75 -6.56
C CYS A 233 -1.77 16.56 -5.26
N ASN A 234 -3.01 16.95 -4.94
CA ASN A 234 -3.34 17.87 -3.86
C ASN A 234 -4.75 17.65 -3.23
N GLY A 235 -5.56 16.72 -3.74
CA GLY A 235 -6.91 16.44 -3.23
C GLY A 235 -8.00 17.39 -3.73
N VAL A 236 -7.74 18.14 -4.80
CA VAL A 236 -8.65 19.05 -5.49
C VAL A 236 -8.76 18.60 -6.94
N ASP A 237 -9.98 18.68 -7.46
CA ASP A 237 -10.33 18.55 -8.87
C ASP A 237 -9.90 19.87 -9.56
N ASP A 238 -8.69 19.87 -10.11
CA ASP A 238 -8.00 21.04 -10.66
C ASP A 238 -8.38 21.30 -12.13
N ASP A 239 -8.75 20.26 -12.87
CA ASP A 239 -9.30 20.36 -14.23
C ASP A 239 -10.84 20.48 -14.28
N CYS A 240 -11.51 20.17 -13.17
CA CYS A 240 -12.96 20.25 -13.00
C CYS A 240 -13.75 19.23 -13.85
N ASP A 241 -13.23 18.03 -14.07
CA ASP A 241 -13.95 16.90 -14.69
C ASP A 241 -14.92 16.18 -13.74
N GLY A 242 -14.71 16.30 -12.43
CA GLY A 242 -15.47 15.65 -11.36
C GLY A 242 -14.72 14.58 -10.56
N VAL A 243 -13.44 14.32 -10.85
CA VAL A 243 -12.58 13.36 -10.14
C VAL A 243 -11.25 14.00 -9.76
N ALA A 244 -11.06 14.31 -8.48
CA ALA A 244 -9.78 14.83 -7.98
C ALA A 244 -8.64 13.80 -8.08
N ASP A 245 -7.46 14.28 -8.45
CA ASP A 245 -6.20 13.55 -8.58
C ASP A 245 -6.24 12.38 -9.60
N ASP A 246 -6.95 12.49 -10.73
CA ASP A 246 -7.21 11.35 -11.64
C ASP A 246 -6.08 10.97 -12.63
N ASP A 247 -5.29 11.92 -13.15
CA ASP A 247 -4.02 11.67 -13.88
C ASP A 247 -2.88 12.68 -13.55
N PRO A 248 -2.58 12.95 -12.26
CA PRO A 248 -1.58 13.95 -11.88
C PRO A 248 -0.17 13.48 -12.25
N ALA A 249 0.63 14.40 -12.81
CA ALA A 249 1.99 14.08 -13.23
C ALA A 249 2.92 13.80 -12.02
N PRO A 250 3.56 12.62 -11.92
CA PRO A 250 4.43 12.29 -10.79
C PRO A 250 5.74 13.10 -10.82
N PRO A 251 6.41 13.27 -9.66
CA PRO A 251 7.70 13.94 -9.59
C PRO A 251 8.73 13.33 -10.54
N ALA A 252 9.47 14.18 -11.26
CA ALA A 252 10.48 13.73 -12.23
C ALA A 252 11.71 13.04 -11.60
N ALA A 253 11.88 13.15 -10.28
CA ALA A 253 12.89 12.42 -9.53
C ALA A 253 12.45 10.97 -9.29
N SER A 254 13.41 10.04 -9.22
CA SER A 254 13.18 8.68 -8.72
C SER A 254 12.59 8.72 -7.31
N CYS A 255 11.58 7.90 -7.05
CA CYS A 255 11.13 7.60 -5.69
C CYS A 255 12.19 6.72 -5.02
N GLU A 256 12.94 7.32 -4.11
CA GLU A 256 14.04 6.70 -3.36
C GLU A 256 13.71 6.65 -1.87
N ILE A 257 13.88 5.47 -1.29
CA ILE A 257 13.54 5.15 0.11
C ILE A 257 14.84 4.80 0.83
N HIS A 258 15.15 5.56 1.87
CA HIS A 258 16.36 5.40 2.66
C HIS A 258 16.06 4.66 3.99
N GLY A 259 16.97 3.79 4.40
CA GLY A 259 16.93 3.10 5.69
C GLY A 259 17.59 3.93 6.79
N ASP A 260 17.13 3.79 8.03
CA ASP A 260 17.78 4.44 9.17
C ASP A 260 19.12 3.74 9.49
N GLY A 261 20.23 4.40 9.16
CA GLY A 261 21.58 3.88 9.44
C GLY A 261 22.10 2.84 8.43
N VAL A 262 21.39 2.61 7.32
CA VAL A 262 21.84 1.76 6.20
C VAL A 262 22.16 2.67 5.01
N SER A 263 23.31 2.46 4.36
CA SER A 263 23.75 3.27 3.21
C SER A 263 23.06 2.92 1.89
N ALA A 264 22.21 1.89 1.89
CA ALA A 264 21.53 1.39 0.72
C ALA A 264 20.20 2.14 0.47
N VAL A 265 19.71 2.07 -0.77
CA VAL A 265 18.58 2.86 -1.26
C VAL A 265 17.65 1.94 -2.03
N CYS A 266 16.41 1.84 -1.57
CA CYS A 266 15.37 1.10 -2.27
C CYS A 266 14.62 2.05 -3.21
N HIS A 267 14.31 1.59 -4.42
CA HIS A 267 13.42 2.32 -5.32
C HIS A 267 11.97 1.92 -5.06
N GLY A 268 11.10 2.91 -4.89
CA GLY A 268 9.66 2.72 -4.77
C GLY A 268 8.90 3.28 -5.97
N GLN A 269 7.59 3.41 -5.81
CA GLN A 269 6.69 4.05 -6.75
C GLN A 269 6.08 5.32 -6.13
N TRP A 270 5.95 6.38 -6.93
CA TRP A 270 5.13 7.53 -6.55
C TRP A 270 3.65 7.13 -6.54
N VAL A 271 2.97 7.45 -5.44
CA VAL A 271 1.53 7.27 -5.25
C VAL A 271 0.96 8.61 -4.81
N CYS A 272 -0.09 9.09 -5.48
CA CYS A 272 -0.77 10.29 -5.05
C CYS A 272 -1.64 9.96 -3.81
N ALA A 273 -1.50 10.75 -2.75
CA ALA A 273 -2.31 10.67 -1.53
C ALA A 273 -3.21 11.91 -1.37
N GLY A 274 -3.62 12.51 -2.49
CA GLY A 274 -4.37 13.75 -2.58
C GLY A 274 -3.74 14.87 -1.76
N LYS A 275 -4.46 15.38 -0.75
CA LYS A 275 -3.98 16.46 0.14
C LYS A 275 -2.66 16.19 0.88
N GLU A 276 -2.25 14.92 1.01
CA GLU A 276 -0.96 14.55 1.61
C GLU A 276 0.18 14.57 0.59
N GLY A 277 -0.13 14.85 -0.68
CA GLY A 277 0.79 14.97 -1.81
C GLY A 277 1.31 13.63 -2.31
N TRP A 278 2.40 13.71 -3.08
CA TRP A 278 3.11 12.54 -3.60
C TRP A 278 3.85 11.79 -2.48
N GLN A 279 3.43 10.54 -2.23
CA GLN A 279 4.12 9.63 -1.32
C GLN A 279 4.97 8.65 -2.11
N CYS A 280 6.19 8.42 -1.63
CA CYS A 280 7.11 7.44 -2.19
C CYS A 280 6.90 6.10 -1.46
N VAL A 281 6.22 5.15 -2.13
CA VAL A 281 5.77 3.88 -1.53
C VAL A 281 6.61 2.73 -2.06
N GLY A 282 7.16 1.91 -1.16
CA GLY A 282 8.01 0.78 -1.50
C GLY A 282 8.63 0.14 -0.26
N GLN A 283 9.56 -0.78 -0.47
CA GLN A 283 10.29 -1.41 0.64
C GLN A 283 11.30 -0.43 1.26
N LYS A 284 11.44 -0.49 2.59
CA LYS A 284 12.44 0.30 3.33
C LYS A 284 13.70 -0.56 3.50
N PRO A 285 14.91 -0.04 3.18
CA PRO A 285 16.14 -0.80 3.35
C PRO A 285 16.30 -1.30 4.79
N ALA A 286 16.54 -2.60 4.93
CA ALA A 286 16.80 -3.28 6.19
C ALA A 286 18.04 -4.18 6.04
N PRO A 287 18.71 -4.59 7.14
CA PRO A 287 19.78 -5.56 7.05
C PRO A 287 19.25 -6.92 6.54
N GLU A 288 19.96 -7.50 5.58
CA GLU A 288 19.70 -8.82 5.02
C GLU A 288 19.36 -9.88 6.08
N GLN A 289 18.22 -10.53 5.89
CA GLN A 289 17.85 -11.78 6.54
C GLN A 289 17.80 -12.86 5.45
N CYS A 290 18.11 -14.11 5.79
CA CYS A 290 17.90 -15.20 4.84
C CYS A 290 16.39 -15.44 4.65
N ASN A 291 15.79 -14.78 3.67
CA ASN A 291 14.36 -14.75 3.39
C ASN A 291 14.02 -14.82 1.89
N TYR A 292 15.04 -14.95 1.02
CA TYR A 292 14.94 -14.95 -0.45
C TYR A 292 14.58 -13.59 -1.08
N LEU A 293 14.81 -12.48 -0.37
CA LEU A 293 14.59 -11.11 -0.83
C LEU A 293 15.89 -10.28 -0.71
N ASP A 294 15.95 -9.20 -1.47
CA ASP A 294 16.94 -8.12 -1.33
C ASP A 294 16.36 -7.12 -0.33
N ASP A 295 16.61 -7.35 0.97
CA ASP A 295 16.10 -6.55 2.10
C ASP A 295 16.77 -5.16 2.13
N ASP A 296 18.03 -5.06 1.71
CA ASP A 296 18.80 -3.81 1.68
C ASP A 296 18.75 -3.05 0.33
N CYS A 297 18.32 -3.71 -0.76
CA CYS A 297 18.20 -3.20 -2.12
C CYS A 297 19.54 -2.98 -2.87
N ASN A 298 20.62 -3.67 -2.51
CA ASN A 298 21.91 -3.54 -3.21
C ASN A 298 22.00 -4.30 -4.54
N GLY A 299 20.96 -5.03 -4.95
CA GLY A 299 20.89 -5.80 -6.19
C GLY A 299 21.45 -7.22 -6.07
N LYS A 300 21.52 -7.74 -4.84
CA LYS A 300 21.87 -9.11 -4.51
C LYS A 300 20.87 -9.62 -3.45
N THR A 301 21.06 -10.81 -2.90
CA THR A 301 19.98 -11.48 -2.14
C THR A 301 20.59 -12.40 -1.11
N ASP A 302 20.20 -12.22 0.16
CA ASP A 302 20.63 -12.99 1.32
C ASP A 302 22.15 -12.95 1.57
N GLU A 303 22.87 -11.82 1.37
CA GLU A 303 24.27 -11.73 1.84
C GLU A 303 24.38 -11.37 3.34
N PRO A 304 25.30 -11.98 4.10
CA PRO A 304 26.42 -12.83 3.67
C PRO A 304 26.11 -14.34 3.72
N PHE A 305 24.83 -14.74 3.71
CA PHE A 305 24.43 -16.15 3.84
C PHE A 305 24.73 -16.97 2.57
N VAL A 306 24.80 -16.31 1.41
CA VAL A 306 25.17 -16.90 0.10
C VAL A 306 26.63 -16.68 -0.29
N ASP A 307 27.17 -17.58 -1.10
CA ASP A 307 28.45 -17.41 -1.79
C ASP A 307 28.33 -16.65 -3.13
N GLN A 308 29.46 -16.43 -3.80
CA GLN A 308 29.53 -15.78 -5.12
C GLN A 308 28.79 -16.52 -6.26
N GLN A 309 28.26 -17.72 -6.00
CA GLN A 309 27.44 -18.51 -6.93
C GLN A 309 25.96 -18.50 -6.53
N GLY A 310 25.56 -17.71 -5.53
CA GLY A 310 24.19 -17.68 -5.00
C GLY A 310 23.82 -18.95 -4.23
N ARG A 311 24.81 -19.71 -3.74
CA ARG A 311 24.57 -20.94 -2.94
C ARG A 311 24.61 -20.57 -1.47
N TYR A 312 23.61 -20.98 -0.69
CA TYR A 312 23.60 -20.76 0.74
C TYR A 312 24.66 -21.61 1.45
N VAL A 313 25.66 -20.96 2.03
CA VAL A 313 26.83 -21.61 2.66
C VAL A 313 27.00 -21.29 4.14
N ASP A 314 26.17 -20.39 4.69
CA ASP A 314 26.11 -20.15 6.12
C ASP A 314 25.65 -21.39 6.91
N LEU A 315 26.11 -21.50 8.16
CA LEU A 315 25.87 -22.67 9.02
C LEU A 315 24.39 -22.84 9.39
N HIS A 316 23.68 -21.73 9.59
CA HIS A 316 22.28 -21.71 10.02
C HIS A 316 21.30 -21.67 8.83
N ASN A 317 21.82 -21.59 7.60
CA ASN A 317 21.06 -21.46 6.36
C ASN A 317 21.58 -22.42 5.26
N CYS A 318 22.16 -23.57 5.62
CA CYS A 318 22.96 -24.36 4.70
C CYS A 318 22.15 -24.97 3.55
N GLY A 319 22.43 -24.55 2.31
CA GLY A 319 21.71 -24.98 1.10
C GLY A 319 20.31 -24.37 0.93
N ALA A 320 19.72 -23.78 1.98
CA ALA A 320 18.45 -23.07 1.97
C ALA A 320 18.27 -22.25 3.27
N CYS A 321 17.59 -21.11 3.20
CA CYS A 321 17.29 -20.29 4.38
C CYS A 321 16.54 -21.07 5.48
N GLY A 322 16.94 -20.83 6.73
CA GLY A 322 16.45 -21.54 7.92
C GLY A 322 16.89 -23.01 8.02
N LEU A 323 17.73 -23.52 7.11
CA LEU A 323 18.30 -24.86 7.22
C LEU A 323 19.52 -24.84 8.14
N ASP A 324 19.25 -24.88 9.44
CA ASP A 324 20.31 -25.00 10.44
C ASP A 324 20.96 -26.38 10.40
N CYS A 325 22.30 -26.41 10.39
CA CYS A 325 23.10 -27.61 10.56
C CYS A 325 23.31 -27.99 12.03
N GLU A 326 23.29 -27.03 12.95
CA GLU A 326 23.46 -27.29 14.38
C GLU A 326 22.31 -28.17 14.91
N GLY A 327 22.66 -29.23 15.64
CA GLY A 327 21.71 -30.23 16.12
C GLY A 327 21.02 -31.10 15.05
N ARG A 328 21.18 -30.80 13.75
CA ARG A 328 20.50 -31.51 12.65
C ARG A 328 20.98 -32.94 12.44
N ILE A 329 22.28 -33.20 12.66
CA ILE A 329 22.89 -34.52 12.49
C ILE A 329 22.99 -35.21 13.85
N PRO A 330 22.26 -36.31 14.10
CA PRO A 330 22.33 -37.04 15.37
C PRO A 330 23.76 -37.48 15.69
N PHE A 331 24.13 -37.39 16.95
CA PHE A 331 25.45 -37.77 17.48
C PHE A 331 26.66 -36.99 16.91
N ALA A 332 26.44 -35.92 16.15
CA ALA A 332 27.52 -34.99 15.78
C ALA A 332 27.89 -34.11 16.99
N THR A 333 29.19 -33.82 17.14
CA THR A 333 29.72 -32.79 18.07
C THR A 333 30.18 -31.54 17.34
N LYS A 334 30.56 -31.67 16.06
CA LYS A 334 30.81 -30.55 15.15
C LYS A 334 30.21 -30.83 13.79
N VAL A 335 29.64 -29.79 13.21
CA VAL A 335 29.00 -29.79 11.89
C VAL A 335 29.53 -28.61 11.08
N VAL A 336 29.44 -28.71 9.76
CA VAL A 336 29.71 -27.62 8.82
C VAL A 336 28.65 -27.62 7.72
N CYS A 337 28.41 -26.47 7.11
CA CYS A 337 27.82 -26.43 5.78
C CYS A 337 28.90 -26.79 4.75
N ASP A 338 28.81 -27.97 4.15
CA ASP A 338 29.77 -28.43 3.15
C ASP A 338 29.30 -28.00 1.75
N ALA A 339 30.00 -27.01 1.19
CA ALA A 339 29.74 -26.48 -0.16
C ALA A 339 30.62 -27.11 -1.26
N THR A 340 31.23 -28.29 -1.01
CA THR A 340 32.10 -28.94 -2.01
C THR A 340 31.32 -29.59 -3.14
N ALA A 341 30.07 -29.97 -2.88
CA ALA A 341 29.12 -30.41 -3.89
C ALA A 341 28.43 -29.21 -4.56
N ALA A 342 27.74 -29.45 -5.68
CA ALA A 342 26.97 -28.41 -6.37
C ALA A 342 25.88 -27.79 -5.47
N SER A 343 25.22 -28.62 -4.66
CA SER A 343 24.29 -28.19 -3.60
C SER A 343 24.99 -28.30 -2.24
N PRO A 344 25.11 -27.21 -1.46
CA PRO A 344 25.63 -27.28 -0.10
C PRO A 344 24.75 -28.17 0.79
N ALA A 345 25.39 -28.89 1.72
CA ALA A 345 24.70 -29.78 2.64
C ALA A 345 25.42 -29.85 3.99
N CYS A 346 24.65 -29.99 5.08
CA CYS A 346 25.20 -30.22 6.41
C CYS A 346 25.99 -31.53 6.46
N LYS A 347 27.24 -31.48 6.95
CA LYS A 347 28.06 -32.66 7.25
C LYS A 347 28.65 -32.56 8.66
N ALA A 348 28.68 -33.68 9.37
CA ALA A 348 29.42 -33.83 10.61
C ALA A 348 30.92 -33.96 10.30
N THR A 349 31.74 -33.22 11.05
CA THR A 349 33.20 -33.30 11.01
C THR A 349 33.75 -34.03 12.23
N GLU A 350 33.02 -34.00 13.36
CA GLU A 350 33.30 -34.76 14.57
C GLU A 350 32.00 -35.37 15.11
N CYS A 351 32.10 -36.59 15.66
CA CYS A 351 31.01 -37.31 16.28
C CYS A 351 31.28 -37.58 17.76
N GLN A 352 30.22 -37.85 18.52
CA GLN A 352 30.29 -38.35 19.90
C GLN A 352 31.00 -39.71 19.94
N THR A 353 31.64 -40.04 21.06
CA THR A 353 32.31 -41.33 21.29
C THR A 353 31.36 -42.51 21.00
N GLY A 354 31.86 -43.54 20.31
CA GLY A 354 31.06 -44.66 19.82
C GLY A 354 30.45 -44.44 18.42
N TYR A 355 30.63 -43.26 17.82
CA TYR A 355 30.21 -42.95 16.44
C TYR A 355 31.40 -42.48 15.58
N GLN A 356 31.34 -42.76 14.28
CA GLN A 356 32.32 -42.32 13.29
C GLN A 356 31.66 -41.57 12.14
N VAL A 357 32.36 -40.58 11.57
CA VAL A 357 31.93 -39.84 10.39
C VAL A 357 32.00 -40.77 9.17
N SER A 358 30.86 -41.00 8.52
CA SER A 358 30.78 -41.72 7.25
C SER A 358 31.19 -40.85 6.07
N ALA A 359 31.44 -41.45 4.90
CA ALA A 359 31.73 -40.72 3.66
C ALA A 359 30.61 -39.74 3.23
N GLY A 360 29.38 -39.95 3.70
CA GLY A 360 28.24 -39.03 3.49
C GLY A 360 28.16 -37.88 4.49
N GLY A 361 29.09 -37.78 5.45
CA GLY A 361 29.07 -36.74 6.49
C GLY A 361 28.04 -36.98 7.60
N VAL A 362 27.54 -38.20 7.79
CA VAL A 362 26.67 -38.56 8.93
C VAL A 362 27.40 -39.43 9.94
N CYS A 363 27.09 -39.26 11.22
CA CYS A 363 27.63 -40.08 12.31
C CYS A 363 26.93 -41.44 12.36
N LEU A 364 27.69 -42.51 12.14
CA LEU A 364 27.20 -43.89 12.24
C LEU A 364 27.83 -44.59 13.45
N PRO A 365 27.09 -45.45 14.17
CA PRO A 365 27.64 -46.18 15.30
C PRO A 365 28.78 -47.07 14.83
N VAL A 366 29.85 -47.12 15.62
CA VAL A 366 31.00 -47.98 15.35
C VAL A 366 30.63 -49.40 15.76
N ILE A 367 30.24 -50.22 14.79
CA ILE A 367 30.03 -51.64 15.02
C ILE A 367 31.38 -52.31 15.27
N SER A 368 31.54 -52.90 16.45
CA SER A 368 32.73 -53.70 16.73
C SER A 368 32.51 -55.14 16.25
N ASN A 369 33.34 -55.56 15.30
CA ASN A 369 33.38 -56.94 14.82
C ASN A 369 34.24 -57.84 15.74
N LEU A 370 34.41 -57.49 17.02
CA LEU A 370 35.26 -58.23 17.96
C LEU A 370 34.91 -59.73 17.97
N CYS A 371 35.91 -60.57 17.75
CA CYS A 371 35.79 -62.02 17.59
C CYS A 371 34.98 -62.52 16.36
N ALA A 372 34.69 -61.67 15.37
CA ALA A 372 34.32 -62.14 14.04
C ALA A 372 35.55 -62.75 13.32
N PRO A 373 35.38 -63.81 12.51
CA PRO A 373 36.46 -64.37 11.71
C PRO A 373 36.89 -63.40 10.59
N CYS A 374 38.19 -63.36 10.27
CA CYS A 374 38.75 -62.42 9.30
C CYS A 374 39.89 -63.01 8.47
N ALA A 375 40.06 -62.48 7.25
CA ALA A 375 41.22 -62.72 6.39
C ALA A 375 42.20 -61.53 6.41
N SER A 376 41.72 -60.33 6.70
CA SER A 376 42.49 -59.10 6.76
C SER A 376 41.87 -58.08 7.73
N ASP A 377 42.64 -57.06 8.12
CA ASP A 377 42.17 -55.98 9.01
C ASP A 377 40.91 -55.27 8.48
N LYS A 378 40.70 -55.25 7.16
CA LYS A 378 39.53 -54.61 6.54
C LYS A 378 38.21 -55.27 6.91
N ASP A 379 38.24 -56.55 7.25
CA ASP A 379 37.05 -57.32 7.64
C ASP A 379 36.57 -56.94 9.06
N CYS A 380 37.41 -56.26 9.83
CA CYS A 380 37.21 -55.99 11.25
C CYS A 380 36.52 -54.67 11.58
N GLY A 381 36.04 -53.92 10.58
CA GLY A 381 35.30 -52.67 10.80
C GLY A 381 36.02 -51.41 10.35
N GLY A 382 36.61 -51.43 9.14
CA GLY A 382 36.86 -50.23 8.31
C GLY A 382 37.90 -49.21 8.77
N GLY A 383 38.40 -49.26 10.01
CA GLY A 383 39.26 -48.24 10.61
C GLY A 383 40.51 -48.80 11.28
N THR A 384 40.50 -48.89 12.60
CA THR A 384 41.67 -49.19 13.44
C THR A 384 41.69 -50.59 14.05
N ASP A 385 40.59 -51.33 13.97
CA ASP A 385 40.45 -52.74 14.36
C ASP A 385 41.34 -53.65 13.46
N ARG A 386 41.92 -54.71 14.04
CA ARG A 386 42.95 -55.57 13.39
C ARG A 386 42.60 -57.05 13.42
N CYS A 387 43.02 -57.77 12.40
CA CYS A 387 42.78 -59.20 12.25
C CYS A 387 43.91 -60.02 12.92
N LEU A 388 43.66 -60.45 14.15
CA LEU A 388 44.63 -61.08 15.05
C LEU A 388 44.73 -62.60 14.84
N ASP A 389 45.95 -63.12 14.92
CA ASP A 389 46.19 -64.57 15.01
C ASP A 389 45.91 -65.08 16.43
N LEU A 390 44.93 -65.97 16.57
CA LEU A 390 44.54 -66.65 17.81
C LEU A 390 44.72 -68.18 17.67
N GLN A 391 44.56 -68.93 18.76
CA GLN A 391 44.80 -70.38 18.82
C GLN A 391 44.05 -71.20 17.75
N GLU A 392 42.88 -70.73 17.32
CA GLU A 392 41.95 -71.42 16.42
C GLU A 392 41.77 -70.74 15.05
N GLY A 393 42.65 -69.78 14.71
CA GLY A 393 42.58 -69.05 13.45
C GLY A 393 42.60 -67.53 13.65
N ARG A 394 42.14 -66.80 12.63
CA ARG A 394 42.23 -65.34 12.59
C ARG A 394 40.90 -64.67 12.88
N PHE A 395 40.91 -63.78 13.88
CA PHE A 395 39.73 -63.12 14.41
C PHE A 395 40.00 -61.64 14.67
N CYS A 396 38.96 -60.84 14.52
CA CYS A 396 39.05 -59.41 14.73
C CYS A 396 39.24 -59.07 16.21
N GLY A 397 40.31 -58.33 16.49
CA GLY A 397 40.40 -57.50 17.69
C GLY A 397 39.62 -56.20 17.50
N ARG A 398 39.49 -55.44 18.58
CA ARG A 398 38.92 -54.08 18.58
C ARG A 398 39.93 -53.08 19.10
N ASP A 399 40.07 -51.92 18.48
CA ASP A 399 41.00 -50.89 18.94
C ASP A 399 40.69 -50.44 20.39
N CYS A 400 41.76 -50.32 21.18
CA CYS A 400 41.78 -49.81 22.55
C CYS A 400 42.93 -48.80 22.77
N SER A 401 43.51 -48.29 21.68
CA SER A 401 44.43 -47.15 21.71
C SER A 401 43.73 -45.89 22.23
N PRO A 402 44.49 -44.85 22.66
CA PRO A 402 43.91 -43.58 23.08
C PRO A 402 43.07 -42.86 22.01
N THR A 403 43.25 -43.23 20.74
CA THR A 403 42.51 -42.73 19.57
C THR A 403 41.34 -43.63 19.14
N SER A 404 41.04 -44.70 19.88
CA SER A 404 39.97 -45.64 19.52
C SER A 404 38.59 -44.96 19.49
N PRO A 405 37.83 -45.04 18.37
CA PRO A 405 36.45 -44.56 18.29
C PRO A 405 35.50 -45.25 19.29
N ASN A 406 35.85 -46.48 19.71
CA ASN A 406 35.10 -47.29 20.69
C ASN A 406 35.53 -47.02 22.16
N GLY A 407 36.49 -46.12 22.38
CA GLY A 407 37.12 -45.93 23.69
C GLY A 407 38.17 -46.99 24.04
N GLN A 408 38.88 -46.76 25.14
CA GLN A 408 40.04 -47.56 25.57
C GLN A 408 39.67 -48.83 26.35
N GLU A 409 38.46 -48.90 26.91
CA GLU A 409 38.05 -50.00 27.81
C GLU A 409 37.56 -51.23 27.05
N CYS A 410 38.30 -52.33 27.13
CA CYS A 410 37.90 -53.60 26.53
C CYS A 410 36.71 -54.25 27.27
N PRO A 411 35.83 -54.98 26.56
CA PRO A 411 34.73 -55.70 27.20
C PRO A 411 35.21 -56.77 28.19
N SER A 412 34.36 -57.17 29.12
CA SER A 412 34.69 -58.22 30.09
C SER A 412 35.13 -59.52 29.39
N GLY A 413 36.26 -60.09 29.83
CA GLY A 413 36.88 -61.28 29.20
C GLY A 413 37.93 -60.95 28.11
N TYR A 414 38.11 -59.66 27.78
CA TYR A 414 39.12 -59.18 26.85
C TYR A 414 40.15 -58.30 27.58
N THR A 415 41.38 -58.28 27.08
CA THR A 415 42.43 -57.39 27.56
C THR A 415 43.03 -56.61 26.40
N CYS A 416 43.42 -55.36 26.65
CA CYS A 416 44.03 -54.47 25.67
C CYS A 416 45.50 -54.90 25.46
N LYS A 417 45.76 -55.70 24.42
CA LYS A 417 47.12 -56.15 24.08
C LYS A 417 47.81 -55.10 23.21
N ASP A 418 49.04 -54.76 23.56
CA ASP A 418 49.91 -53.91 22.74
C ASP A 418 50.59 -54.78 21.68
N LEU A 419 50.44 -54.41 20.41
CA LEU A 419 50.90 -55.19 19.25
C LEU A 419 52.03 -54.49 18.47
N GLY A 420 52.51 -53.35 18.98
CA GLY A 420 53.52 -52.54 18.31
C GLY A 420 53.22 -51.04 18.40
N PRO A 421 54.11 -50.18 17.88
CA PRO A 421 54.04 -48.74 18.07
C PRO A 421 52.70 -48.15 17.57
N GLY A 422 51.86 -47.73 18.51
CA GLY A 422 50.56 -47.12 18.26
C GLY A 422 49.39 -48.09 18.02
N VAL A 423 49.62 -49.40 18.02
CA VAL A 423 48.56 -50.40 17.75
C VAL A 423 48.24 -51.20 19.01
N ARG A 424 47.06 -50.98 19.57
CA ARG A 424 46.53 -51.75 20.70
C ARG A 424 45.17 -52.34 20.37
N GLN A 425 44.94 -53.58 20.75
CA GLN A 425 43.71 -54.30 20.41
C GLN A 425 43.19 -55.09 21.61
N CYS A 426 41.88 -54.99 21.87
CA CYS A 426 41.14 -55.91 22.70
C CYS A 426 41.22 -57.30 22.08
N ALA A 427 41.91 -58.21 22.75
CA ALA A 427 41.97 -59.62 22.42
C ALA A 427 41.44 -60.43 23.60
N PRO A 428 40.84 -61.62 23.38
CA PRO A 428 40.41 -62.48 24.47
C PRO A 428 41.56 -62.74 25.44
N THR A 429 41.27 -62.68 26.75
CA THR A 429 42.26 -63.01 27.79
C THR A 429 42.71 -64.46 27.65
N SER A 430 41.78 -65.36 27.33
CA SER A 430 42.01 -66.77 26.97
C SER A 430 42.85 -66.97 25.69
N GLY A 431 43.02 -65.96 24.84
CA GLY A 431 43.62 -66.12 23.51
C GLY A 431 42.75 -66.89 22.50
N SER A 432 41.46 -67.06 22.80
CA SER A 432 40.48 -67.80 22.00
C SER A 432 39.16 -67.04 21.96
N CYS A 433 38.53 -66.96 20.79
CA CYS A 433 37.21 -66.34 20.62
C CYS A 433 36.06 -67.32 20.91
N THR A 434 36.33 -68.61 20.82
CA THR A 434 35.38 -69.70 21.10
C THR A 434 35.46 -70.22 22.54
N CYS A 435 36.58 -69.99 23.26
CA CYS A 435 36.69 -70.23 24.70
C CYS A 435 36.57 -68.91 25.48
N THR A 436 35.38 -68.69 26.03
CA THR A 436 35.00 -67.54 26.87
C THR A 436 34.58 -68.02 28.26
N PRO A 437 34.38 -67.13 29.25
CA PRO A 437 33.82 -67.52 30.55
C PRO A 437 32.46 -68.25 30.48
N ALA A 438 31.67 -68.02 29.42
CA ALA A 438 30.38 -68.70 29.21
C ALA A 438 30.54 -70.15 28.72
N SER A 439 31.71 -70.53 28.20
CA SER A 439 32.04 -71.87 27.73
C SER A 439 33.05 -72.60 28.61
N ALA A 440 33.27 -72.13 29.84
CA ALA A 440 34.20 -72.76 30.80
C ALA A 440 33.87 -74.25 31.00
N GLY A 441 34.88 -75.13 30.88
CA GLY A 441 34.70 -76.58 31.00
C GLY A 441 33.99 -77.26 29.84
N MET A 442 33.56 -76.53 28.79
CA MET A 442 33.14 -77.16 27.54
C MET A 442 34.32 -77.87 26.88
N LYS A 443 34.03 -78.90 26.09
CA LYS A 443 35.03 -79.71 25.39
C LYS A 443 34.83 -79.63 23.88
N ARG A 444 35.92 -79.50 23.12
CA ARG A 444 35.93 -79.61 21.65
C ARG A 444 36.93 -80.66 21.19
N VAL A 445 36.83 -81.06 19.93
CA VAL A 445 37.82 -81.95 19.31
C VAL A 445 39.11 -81.17 19.07
N CYS A 446 40.23 -81.76 19.48
CA CYS A 446 41.58 -81.29 19.16
C CYS A 446 42.27 -82.30 18.24
N ALA A 447 43.36 -81.88 17.60
CA ALA A 447 44.19 -82.76 16.76
C ALA A 447 45.68 -82.50 16.99
N ARG A 448 46.49 -83.56 16.88
CA ARG A 448 47.95 -83.49 16.78
C ARG A 448 48.37 -84.08 15.45
N THR A 449 48.95 -83.26 14.58
CA THR A 449 49.47 -83.67 13.27
C THR A 449 50.98 -83.60 13.27
N ASN A 450 51.63 -84.62 12.71
CA ASN A 450 53.05 -84.59 12.37
C ASN A 450 53.29 -85.41 11.08
N ALA A 451 54.53 -85.83 10.81
CA ALA A 451 54.86 -86.58 9.59
C ALA A 451 54.32 -88.02 9.56
N ALA A 452 53.83 -88.59 10.66
CA ALA A 452 53.33 -89.96 10.76
C ALA A 452 51.81 -90.09 10.58
N GLY A 453 51.02 -89.09 10.99
CA GLY A 453 49.55 -89.11 10.90
C GLY A 453 48.88 -87.93 11.60
N THR A 454 47.58 -88.03 11.87
CA THR A 454 46.80 -87.01 12.60
C THR A 454 45.88 -87.63 13.63
N CYS A 455 46.32 -87.63 14.88
CA CYS A 455 45.54 -88.16 15.99
C CYS A 455 44.58 -87.10 16.54
N TYR A 456 43.35 -87.53 16.83
CA TYR A 456 42.31 -86.70 17.41
C TYR A 456 42.15 -86.96 18.91
N GLY A 457 41.65 -85.96 19.63
CA GLY A 457 41.34 -86.05 21.06
C GLY A 457 40.35 -84.99 21.47
N ALA A 458 40.24 -84.73 22.77
CA ALA A 458 39.43 -83.65 23.31
C ALA A 458 40.33 -82.64 24.04
N GLU A 459 39.98 -81.37 23.96
CA GLU A 459 40.53 -80.29 24.78
C GLU A 459 39.40 -79.54 25.48
N GLU A 460 39.72 -78.93 26.61
CA GLU A 460 38.76 -78.29 27.51
C GLU A 460 39.02 -76.77 27.58
N CYS A 461 37.95 -75.99 27.64
CA CYS A 461 38.05 -74.52 27.69
C CYS A 461 38.37 -74.04 29.11
N ASP A 462 39.57 -73.47 29.29
CA ASP A 462 39.97 -72.66 30.43
C ASP A 462 39.81 -71.16 30.07
N PRO A 463 38.89 -70.41 30.72
CA PRO A 463 38.68 -68.99 30.43
C PRO A 463 39.91 -68.07 30.61
N ALA A 464 40.98 -68.53 31.29
CA ALA A 464 42.23 -67.82 31.45
C ALA A 464 43.32 -68.23 30.43
N ALA A 465 43.25 -69.44 29.86
CA ALA A 465 44.32 -70.02 29.03
C ALA A 465 43.88 -70.48 27.61
N GLY A 466 42.59 -70.43 27.30
CA GLY A 466 42.03 -70.86 26.02
C GLY A 466 41.69 -72.34 26.03
N TRP A 467 41.81 -72.98 24.88
CA TRP A 467 41.59 -74.42 24.77
C TRP A 467 42.87 -75.16 25.16
N VAL A 468 42.79 -75.96 26.22
CA VAL A 468 43.96 -76.57 26.87
C VAL A 468 43.76 -78.07 27.11
N GLY A 469 44.87 -78.77 27.31
CA GLY A 469 44.85 -80.18 27.73
C GLY A 469 44.48 -81.18 26.63
N CYS A 470 44.70 -80.85 25.35
CA CYS A 470 44.41 -81.74 24.21
C CYS A 470 44.91 -83.18 24.44
N THR A 471 43.95 -84.11 24.57
CA THR A 471 44.19 -85.53 24.91
C THR A 471 44.60 -86.40 23.72
N ALA A 472 44.70 -85.83 22.52
CA ALA A 472 45.17 -86.56 21.34
C ALA A 472 46.54 -87.18 21.61
N ALA A 473 46.74 -88.43 21.17
CA ALA A 473 48.06 -89.03 21.13
C ALA A 473 48.97 -88.20 20.21
N THR A 474 50.28 -88.20 20.47
CA THR A 474 51.23 -87.73 19.46
C THR A 474 51.38 -88.85 18.43
N PRO A 475 51.10 -88.62 17.13
CA PRO A 475 51.21 -89.68 16.14
C PRO A 475 52.64 -90.25 16.09
N GLU A 476 52.76 -91.57 16.10
CA GLU A 476 54.02 -92.29 15.93
C GLU A 476 53.97 -93.17 14.67
N GLN A 477 55.12 -93.72 14.27
CA GLN A 477 55.14 -94.70 13.20
C GLN A 477 54.50 -96.01 13.67
N GLU A 478 53.52 -96.50 12.92
CA GLU A 478 52.79 -97.75 13.16
C GLU A 478 53.67 -98.90 13.66
N ARG A 479 53.30 -99.45 14.82
CA ARG A 479 53.95 -100.62 15.42
C ARG A 479 52.94 -101.75 15.54
N CYS A 480 53.42 -103.00 15.42
CA CYS A 480 52.58 -104.17 15.64
C CYS A 480 52.33 -104.41 17.15
N ASN A 481 51.61 -103.50 17.80
CA ASN A 481 51.29 -103.50 19.22
C ASN A 481 49.77 -103.64 19.50
N GLY A 482 48.93 -103.68 18.45
CA GLY A 482 47.47 -103.77 18.54
C GLY A 482 46.76 -102.44 18.80
N LYS A 483 47.47 -101.32 18.66
CA LYS A 483 46.92 -99.96 18.62
C LYS A 483 47.14 -99.37 17.23
N ASP A 484 46.32 -98.38 16.94
CA ASP A 484 46.56 -97.40 15.89
C ASP A 484 47.46 -96.32 16.51
N ASP A 485 48.76 -96.36 16.20
CA ASP A 485 49.78 -95.46 16.73
C ASP A 485 49.86 -94.17 15.88
N ASN A 486 49.37 -94.18 14.62
CA ASN A 486 49.48 -93.05 13.70
C ASN A 486 48.18 -92.24 13.48
N CYS A 487 47.00 -92.87 13.55
CA CYS A 487 45.67 -92.28 13.37
C CYS A 487 45.35 -91.72 11.96
#